data_AF-A0A8J2QE93-F1
#
_entry.id   AF-A0A8J2QE93-F1
#
_cell.length_a   1.000
_cell.length_b   1.000
_cell.length_c   1.000
_cell.angle_alpha   90.00
_cell.angle_beta   90.00
_cell.angle_gamma   90.00
#
_symmetry.space_group_name_H-M   'P 1'
#
loop_
_entity.id
_entity.type
_entity.pdbx_description
1 polymer ?
#
loop_
_entity_poly.entity_id
_entity_poly.type
_entity_poly.pdbx_seq_one_letter_code
_entity_poly.pdbx_strand_id
1 'polypeptide(L)'
;MKTCGRAAFCWALLCLAGSLAAPRRLYCERADVAWRAYRAPAAFEARVQSLAEDAATVQVRRVLRRQGRWPREDAVLRLRLPRDSLQCSGRFEVPLENHKNYIVFAERRGHAAVALGPPLRRTGKLIRRIRAVYKPGYSSPARIEPMQSVRISRGSRVKLECRASARPPPRISWYRDGRPVAEIALRRFRVQNYRRRSILVIRHARREDSATYECRAQGAVGPPAVTSANVSVVAPVATAPDTSILGAPCPMPDPASYCLNGGTCLFFELVQEQACKCPEGFNGQRCENKDVSNRSSMYHSYTCKLGLSTSYYC
;
A
#
# COMPACT_ATOMS: atom_id res chain seq x y z
N MET A 1 15.69 30.08 -39.13
CA MET A 1 15.95 31.43 -38.58
C MET A 1 14.78 31.85 -37.70
N LYS A 2 15.11 32.56 -36.62
CA LYS A 2 14.29 33.19 -35.56
C LYS A 2 12.87 33.60 -36.05
N THR A 3 11.81 33.46 -35.24
CA THR A 3 11.58 34.37 -34.11
C THR A 3 10.71 33.78 -33.00
N CYS A 4 11.07 34.21 -31.79
CA CYS A 4 10.50 33.90 -30.50
C CYS A 4 9.62 35.09 -30.09
N GLY A 5 8.42 34.83 -29.55
CA GLY A 5 7.62 35.81 -28.82
C GLY A 5 7.52 35.39 -27.35
N ARG A 6 8.44 35.87 -26.52
CA ARG A 6 8.32 36.01 -25.04
C ARG A 6 7.33 37.16 -24.77
N ALA A 7 6.56 37.23 -23.69
CA ALA A 7 6.87 37.11 -22.26
C ALA A 7 5.53 36.87 -21.50
N ALA A 8 5.45 36.42 -20.24
CA ALA A 8 6.34 36.41 -19.08
C ALA A 8 5.88 35.25 -18.15
N PHE A 9 6.75 34.37 -17.64
CA PHE A 9 7.42 34.45 -16.31
C PHE A 9 6.44 34.66 -15.14
N CYS A 10 6.44 33.94 -14.02
CA CYS A 10 7.36 33.00 -13.35
C CYS A 10 6.48 32.30 -12.26
N TRP A 11 6.66 31.04 -11.86
CA TRP A 11 7.71 30.60 -10.94
C TRP A 11 8.01 29.12 -11.15
N ALA A 12 9.30 28.84 -11.18
CA ALA A 12 9.89 27.52 -11.24
C ALA A 12 10.03 26.88 -9.85
N LEU A 13 10.35 25.58 -9.90
CA LEU A 13 11.19 24.79 -8.99
C LEU A 13 10.52 23.81 -8.01
N LEU A 14 11.17 22.64 -8.00
CA LEU A 14 11.14 21.51 -7.05
C LEU A 14 10.11 20.41 -7.32
N CYS A 15 10.51 19.42 -8.13
CA CYS A 15 10.99 18.15 -7.59
C CYS A 15 11.43 17.20 -8.72
N LEU A 16 12.76 17.05 -8.86
CA LEU A 16 13.41 15.92 -9.51
C LEU A 16 13.37 14.69 -8.57
N ALA A 17 13.38 13.52 -9.20
CA ALA A 17 13.65 12.18 -8.65
C ALA A 17 12.54 11.51 -7.81
N GLY A 18 11.93 10.49 -8.40
CA GLY A 18 11.13 9.51 -7.67
C GLY A 18 10.24 8.66 -8.58
N SER A 19 10.83 7.68 -9.27
CA SER A 19 10.16 6.50 -9.85
C SER A 19 8.70 6.70 -10.31
N LEU A 20 8.50 6.96 -11.60
CA LEU A 20 7.20 6.83 -12.27
C LEU A 20 6.79 5.34 -12.35
N ALA A 21 6.59 4.70 -11.21
CA ALA A 21 5.73 3.55 -11.13
C ALA A 21 4.31 4.05 -11.47
N ALA A 22 3.85 3.74 -12.68
CA ALA A 22 2.48 4.01 -13.12
C ALA A 22 1.48 3.78 -11.96
N PRO A 23 0.52 4.68 -11.70
CA PRO A 23 -0.37 4.54 -10.57
C PRO A 23 -1.08 3.19 -10.68
N ARG A 24 -0.74 2.28 -9.77
CA ARG A 24 -1.38 0.98 -9.64
C ARG A 24 -2.84 1.25 -9.34
N ARG A 25 -3.68 1.12 -10.37
CA ARG A 25 -5.09 1.52 -10.38
C ARG A 25 -5.84 0.85 -9.22
N LEU A 26 -6.08 1.59 -8.14
CA LEU A 26 -7.00 1.17 -7.09
C LEU A 26 -8.39 0.96 -7.71
N TYR A 27 -9.07 -0.11 -7.30
CA TYR A 27 -10.35 -0.59 -7.83
C TYR A 27 -11.53 0.40 -7.74
N CYS A 28 -11.31 1.62 -7.23
CA CYS A 28 -12.38 2.62 -7.08
C CYS A 28 -12.65 3.46 -8.35
N GLU A 29 -11.78 3.57 -9.36
CA GLU A 29 -12.11 4.50 -10.48
C GLU A 29 -13.23 4.04 -11.42
N ARG A 30 -13.52 2.73 -11.47
CA ARG A 30 -14.48 2.17 -12.44
C ARG A 30 -15.04 0.86 -11.88
N ALA A 31 -16.16 0.91 -11.17
CA ALA A 31 -16.96 -0.29 -10.93
C ALA A 31 -17.02 -1.09 -12.24
N ASP A 32 -16.47 -2.31 -12.26
CA ASP A 32 -16.16 -3.02 -13.50
C ASP A 32 -17.40 -3.00 -14.41
N VAL A 33 -17.28 -2.46 -15.63
CA VAL A 33 -18.41 -2.34 -16.57
C VAL A 33 -19.11 -3.67 -16.73
N ALA A 34 -18.36 -4.78 -16.77
CA ALA A 34 -18.93 -6.10 -16.88
C ALA A 34 -19.72 -6.48 -15.61
N TRP A 35 -19.23 -6.08 -14.43
CA TRP A 35 -19.95 -6.31 -13.18
C TRP A 35 -21.22 -5.45 -13.07
N ARG A 36 -21.16 -4.18 -13.47
CA ARG A 36 -22.35 -3.30 -13.55
C ARG A 36 -23.37 -3.85 -14.55
N ALA A 37 -22.91 -4.21 -15.76
CA ALA A 37 -23.75 -4.83 -16.77
C ALA A 37 -24.43 -6.09 -16.22
N TYR A 38 -23.67 -6.97 -15.54
CA TYR A 38 -24.18 -8.21 -14.97
C TYR A 38 -25.27 -7.98 -13.91
N ARG A 39 -25.05 -7.07 -12.95
CA ARG A 39 -26.06 -6.77 -11.90
C ARG A 39 -27.26 -5.99 -12.41
N ALA A 40 -27.09 -5.15 -13.42
CA ALA A 40 -28.12 -4.20 -13.80
C ALA A 40 -29.37 -4.90 -14.36
N PRO A 41 -30.57 -4.65 -13.80
CA PRO A 41 -31.81 -5.15 -14.39
C PRO A 41 -32.11 -4.45 -15.72
N ALA A 42 -31.68 -3.19 -15.89
CA ALA A 42 -31.75 -2.47 -17.15
C ALA A 42 -30.42 -1.82 -17.52
N ALA A 43 -30.09 -1.89 -18.81
CA ALA A 43 -28.97 -1.16 -19.39
C ALA A 43 -29.39 -0.57 -20.73
N PHE A 44 -29.08 0.70 -20.98
CA PHE A 44 -29.50 1.38 -22.19
C PHE A 44 -28.50 2.46 -22.61
N GLU A 45 -28.49 2.76 -23.90
CA GLU A 45 -27.91 3.97 -24.47
C GLU A 45 -28.94 5.10 -24.31
N ALA A 46 -28.55 6.19 -23.66
CA ALA A 46 -29.41 7.33 -23.39
C ALA A 46 -28.74 8.63 -23.85
N ARG A 47 -29.53 9.54 -24.41
CA ARG A 47 -29.10 10.91 -24.72
C ARG A 47 -29.49 11.82 -23.56
N VAL A 48 -28.53 12.57 -23.01
CA VAL A 48 -28.81 13.54 -21.94
C VAL A 48 -29.62 14.70 -22.52
N GLN A 49 -30.76 15.02 -21.92
CA GLN A 49 -31.58 16.18 -22.28
C GLN A 49 -31.35 17.36 -21.34
N SER A 50 -31.36 17.09 -20.03
CA SER A 50 -31.06 18.09 -19.00
C SER A 50 -30.39 17.45 -17.79
N LEU A 51 -29.62 18.27 -17.07
CA LEU A 51 -28.88 17.88 -15.88
C LEU A 51 -29.34 18.72 -14.69
N ALA A 52 -29.47 18.06 -13.54
CA ALA A 52 -29.65 18.63 -12.23
C ALA A 52 -28.54 18.10 -11.30
N GLU A 53 -28.47 18.62 -10.08
CA GLU A 53 -27.40 18.28 -9.13
C GLU A 53 -27.30 16.78 -8.83
N ASP A 54 -28.43 16.11 -8.58
CA ASP A 54 -28.50 14.68 -8.25
C ASP A 54 -29.31 13.85 -9.25
N ALA A 55 -29.64 14.43 -10.41
CA ALA A 55 -30.50 13.79 -11.39
C ALA A 55 -30.19 14.21 -12.83
N ALA A 56 -30.55 13.35 -13.78
CA ALA A 56 -30.48 13.64 -15.19
C ALA A 56 -31.79 13.22 -15.88
N THR A 57 -32.30 14.06 -16.77
CA THR A 57 -33.35 13.66 -17.70
C THR A 57 -32.70 13.13 -18.96
N VAL A 58 -33.01 11.90 -19.33
CA VAL A 58 -32.42 11.24 -20.48
C VAL A 58 -33.48 10.67 -21.41
N GLN A 59 -33.22 10.73 -22.71
CA GLN A 59 -34.01 10.04 -23.73
C GLN A 59 -33.35 8.69 -24.03
N VAL A 60 -34.10 7.60 -23.88
CA VAL A 60 -33.62 6.25 -24.21
C VAL A 60 -33.47 6.14 -25.72
N ARG A 61 -32.26 5.86 -26.22
CA ARG A 61 -32.01 5.69 -27.66
C ARG A 61 -31.95 4.24 -28.08
N ARG A 62 -31.45 3.37 -27.19
CA ARG A 62 -31.38 1.94 -27.45
C ARG A 62 -31.36 1.14 -26.15
N VAL A 63 -32.12 0.06 -26.09
CA VAL A 63 -32.11 -0.85 -24.94
C VAL A 63 -31.07 -1.95 -25.14
N LEU A 64 -30.14 -2.11 -24.19
CA LEU A 64 -29.09 -3.15 -24.20
C LEU A 64 -29.45 -4.37 -23.36
N ARG A 65 -30.19 -4.15 -22.27
CA ARG A 65 -30.78 -5.20 -21.41
C ARG A 65 -32.06 -4.67 -20.78
N ARG A 66 -33.06 -5.54 -20.69
CA ARG A 66 -34.35 -5.26 -20.04
C ARG A 66 -34.82 -6.46 -19.25
N GLN A 67 -34.86 -6.34 -17.93
CA GLN A 67 -35.51 -7.28 -17.02
C GLN A 67 -36.62 -6.58 -16.25
N GLY A 68 -37.84 -7.09 -16.35
CA GLY A 68 -39.02 -6.45 -15.77
C GLY A 68 -39.57 -5.28 -16.59
N ARG A 69 -40.36 -4.43 -15.94
CA ARG A 69 -41.06 -3.30 -16.57
C ARG A 69 -40.15 -2.07 -16.65
N TRP A 70 -39.53 -1.87 -17.82
CA TRP A 70 -38.73 -0.68 -18.14
C TRP A 70 -39.22 -0.01 -19.42
N PRO A 71 -38.99 1.30 -19.59
CA PRO A 71 -39.41 2.05 -20.76
C PRO A 71 -38.87 1.46 -22.08
N ARG A 72 -39.59 1.70 -23.17
CA ARG A 72 -39.16 1.35 -24.53
C ARG A 72 -38.16 2.38 -25.06
N GLU A 73 -37.67 2.15 -26.27
CA GLU A 73 -36.87 3.14 -26.99
C GLU A 73 -37.68 4.45 -27.16
N ASP A 74 -36.95 5.56 -27.23
CA ASP A 74 -37.41 6.95 -27.28
C ASP A 74 -38.15 7.49 -26.05
N ALA A 75 -38.41 6.66 -25.04
CA ALA A 75 -38.96 7.12 -23.78
C ALA A 75 -38.02 8.09 -23.04
N VAL A 76 -38.60 9.09 -22.38
CA VAL A 76 -37.87 10.02 -21.51
C VAL A 76 -37.93 9.52 -20.07
N LEU A 77 -36.78 9.47 -19.42
CA LEU A 77 -36.62 8.96 -18.06
C LEU A 77 -35.87 9.98 -17.20
N ARG A 78 -36.41 10.26 -16.01
CA ARG A 78 -35.69 10.97 -14.95
C ARG A 78 -34.89 9.95 -14.13
N LEU A 79 -33.57 10.06 -14.20
CA LEU A 79 -32.63 9.19 -13.49
C LEU A 79 -32.05 9.92 -12.29
N ARG A 80 -32.10 9.30 -11.12
CA ARG A 80 -31.29 9.73 -9.98
C ARG A 80 -29.86 9.25 -10.15
N LEU A 81 -28.92 10.18 -10.02
CA LEU A 81 -27.49 9.91 -10.03
C LEU A 81 -27.02 9.63 -8.60
N PRO A 82 -26.17 8.63 -8.35
CA PRO A 82 -25.70 8.34 -7.00
C PRO A 82 -24.85 9.51 -6.47
N ARG A 83 -25.10 9.96 -5.23
CA ARG A 83 -24.30 11.00 -4.55
C ARG A 83 -22.81 10.64 -4.48
N ASP A 84 -22.50 9.35 -4.32
CA ASP A 84 -21.13 8.80 -4.25
C ASP A 84 -20.43 8.63 -5.61
N SER A 85 -21.00 9.17 -6.70
CA SER A 85 -20.27 9.37 -7.96
C SER A 85 -18.95 10.15 -7.76
N LEU A 86 -18.88 10.91 -6.66
CA LEU A 86 -17.83 11.85 -6.26
C LEU A 86 -16.76 11.28 -5.30
N GLN A 87 -16.94 10.11 -4.69
CA GLN A 87 -16.08 9.65 -3.57
C GLN A 87 -15.33 8.34 -3.84
N CYS A 88 -14.83 8.19 -5.06
CA CYS A 88 -13.67 7.35 -5.29
C CYS A 88 -12.45 8.27 -5.23
N SER A 89 -11.61 8.14 -4.21
CA SER A 89 -10.43 8.99 -3.98
C SER A 89 -9.54 9.07 -5.23
N GLY A 90 -9.74 10.11 -6.05
CA GLY A 90 -8.97 10.37 -7.27
C GLY A 90 -9.81 10.76 -8.50
N ARG A 91 -10.17 12.05 -8.60
CA ARG A 91 -10.07 12.89 -9.82
C ARG A 91 -10.75 12.48 -11.15
N PHE A 92 -11.78 11.64 -11.19
CA PHE A 92 -12.49 11.33 -12.45
C PHE A 92 -13.98 11.67 -12.40
N GLU A 93 -14.30 12.95 -12.39
CA GLU A 93 -15.60 13.42 -12.90
C GLU A 93 -15.40 13.79 -14.37
N VAL A 94 -15.99 13.02 -15.28
CA VAL A 94 -16.24 13.55 -16.62
C VAL A 94 -17.62 14.19 -16.52
N PRO A 95 -17.74 15.53 -16.56
CA PRO A 95 -19.04 16.17 -16.50
C PRO A 95 -19.89 15.61 -17.64
N LEU A 96 -21.14 15.25 -17.32
CA LEU A 96 -22.08 14.85 -18.34
C LEU A 96 -22.32 16.06 -19.24
N GLU A 97 -22.22 15.84 -20.54
CA GLU A 97 -22.49 16.88 -21.54
C GLU A 97 -23.93 16.72 -22.02
N ASN A 98 -24.64 17.84 -22.11
CA ASN A 98 -25.98 17.87 -22.70
C ASN A 98 -25.92 17.35 -24.15
N HIS A 99 -26.99 16.67 -24.56
CA HIS A 99 -27.20 16.15 -25.90
C HIS A 99 -26.20 15.08 -26.39
N LYS A 100 -25.30 14.57 -25.55
CA LYS A 100 -24.43 13.43 -25.87
C LYS A 100 -25.03 12.09 -25.42
N ASN A 101 -24.57 11.00 -26.04
CA ASN A 101 -25.00 9.65 -25.72
C ASN A 101 -24.09 8.99 -24.68
N TYR A 102 -24.72 8.41 -23.67
CA TYR A 102 -24.09 7.67 -22.59
C TYR A 102 -24.72 6.30 -22.43
N ILE A 103 -23.95 5.37 -21.88
CA ILE A 103 -24.45 4.10 -21.39
C ILE A 103 -24.81 4.26 -19.93
N VAL A 104 -26.04 3.90 -19.61
CA VAL A 104 -26.60 3.91 -18.26
C VAL A 104 -26.92 2.49 -17.86
N PHE A 105 -26.51 2.12 -16.64
CA PHE A 105 -26.96 0.93 -15.94
C PHE A 105 -27.92 1.39 -14.84
N ALA A 106 -29.15 0.92 -14.85
CA ALA A 106 -30.19 1.43 -13.96
C ALA A 106 -30.88 0.28 -13.21
N GLU A 107 -31.32 0.61 -12.00
CA GLU A 107 -32.21 -0.21 -11.19
C GLU A 107 -33.41 0.61 -10.71
N ARG A 108 -34.53 -0.06 -10.42
CA ARG A 108 -35.75 0.60 -9.94
C ARG A 108 -35.75 0.56 -8.42
N ARG A 109 -35.82 1.73 -7.77
CA ARG A 109 -35.98 1.86 -6.31
C ARG A 109 -37.28 2.57 -6.01
N GLY A 110 -38.29 1.81 -5.59
CA GLY A 110 -39.67 2.30 -5.48
C GLY A 110 -40.19 2.77 -6.84
N HIS A 111 -40.57 4.05 -6.93
CA HIS A 111 -41.04 4.67 -8.17
C HIS A 111 -39.92 5.34 -9.00
N ALA A 112 -38.70 5.40 -8.49
CA ALA A 112 -37.59 6.09 -9.16
C ALA A 112 -36.64 5.12 -9.86
N ALA A 113 -36.10 5.55 -11.00
CA ALA A 113 -34.97 4.89 -11.64
C ALA A 113 -33.65 5.49 -11.12
N VAL A 114 -32.72 4.63 -10.71
CA VAL A 114 -31.46 5.02 -10.09
C VAL A 114 -30.30 4.43 -10.88
N ALA A 115 -29.30 5.24 -11.20
CA ALA A 115 -28.11 4.77 -11.89
C ALA A 115 -27.19 3.96 -10.94
N LEU A 116 -26.72 2.80 -11.39
CA LEU A 116 -25.81 1.90 -10.67
C LEU A 116 -24.34 2.39 -10.66
N GLY A 117 -24.12 3.69 -10.86
CA GLY A 117 -22.84 4.36 -10.96
C GLY A 117 -22.84 5.42 -12.07
N PRO A 118 -21.69 6.10 -12.28
CA PRO A 118 -21.59 7.17 -13.27
C PRO A 118 -21.91 6.68 -14.68
N PRO A 119 -22.72 7.43 -15.47
CA PRO A 119 -22.93 7.14 -16.88
C PRO A 119 -21.60 7.12 -17.66
N LEU A 120 -21.50 6.25 -18.65
CA LEU A 120 -20.25 6.04 -19.40
C LEU A 120 -20.39 6.52 -20.83
N ARG A 121 -19.43 7.33 -21.31
CA ARG A 121 -19.45 7.83 -22.70
C ARG A 121 -19.58 6.67 -23.69
N ARG A 122 -20.51 6.80 -24.63
CA ARG A 122 -20.79 5.76 -25.62
C ARG A 122 -19.59 5.54 -26.55
N THR A 123 -19.13 4.29 -26.64
CA THR A 123 -18.12 3.84 -27.63
C THR A 123 -18.48 2.45 -28.16
N GLY A 124 -18.10 2.13 -29.40
CA GLY A 124 -18.36 0.80 -29.99
C GLY A 124 -17.72 -0.34 -29.18
N LYS A 125 -16.50 -0.13 -28.66
CA LYS A 125 -15.79 -1.09 -27.78
C LYS A 125 -16.57 -1.36 -26.49
N LEU A 126 -17.15 -0.33 -25.88
CA LEU A 126 -17.97 -0.46 -24.67
C LEU A 126 -19.23 -1.29 -24.93
N ILE A 127 -19.98 -0.98 -26.00
CA ILE A 127 -21.19 -1.71 -26.37
C ILE A 127 -20.90 -3.20 -26.61
N ARG A 128 -19.83 -3.53 -27.36
CA ARG A 128 -19.42 -4.92 -27.59
C ARG A 128 -19.12 -5.66 -26.28
N ARG A 129 -18.42 -5.01 -25.34
CA ARG A 129 -18.10 -5.60 -24.02
C ARG A 129 -19.35 -5.85 -23.19
N ILE A 130 -20.33 -4.95 -23.21
CA ILE A 130 -21.59 -5.10 -22.46
C ILE A 130 -22.42 -6.24 -23.05
N ARG A 131 -22.59 -6.27 -24.38
CA ARG A 131 -23.33 -7.35 -25.05
C ARG A 131 -22.74 -8.73 -24.76
N ALA A 132 -21.41 -8.82 -24.70
CA ALA A 132 -20.74 -10.08 -24.34
C ALA A 132 -21.13 -10.59 -22.94
N VAL A 133 -21.39 -9.69 -21.98
CA VAL A 133 -21.80 -10.07 -20.61
C VAL A 133 -23.16 -10.75 -20.58
N TYR A 134 -24.04 -10.40 -21.52
CA TYR A 134 -25.39 -10.95 -21.61
C TYR A 134 -25.49 -12.25 -22.40
N LYS A 135 -24.40 -12.69 -23.03
CA LYS A 135 -24.37 -13.99 -23.70
C LYS A 135 -24.35 -15.13 -22.67
N PRO A 136 -25.09 -16.22 -22.90
CA PRO A 136 -24.97 -17.43 -22.10
C PRO A 136 -23.51 -17.90 -22.02
N GLY A 137 -23.09 -18.42 -20.86
CA GLY A 137 -21.72 -18.89 -20.65
C GLY A 137 -20.65 -17.79 -20.46
N TYR A 138 -21.03 -16.51 -20.44
CA TYR A 138 -20.07 -15.44 -20.10
C TYR A 138 -19.58 -15.54 -18.66
N SER A 139 -20.50 -15.79 -17.72
CA SER A 139 -20.22 -15.79 -16.29
C SER A 139 -19.49 -17.05 -15.85
N SER A 140 -18.52 -16.90 -14.95
CA SER A 140 -17.79 -18.02 -14.37
C SER A 140 -17.74 -17.90 -12.85
N PRO A 141 -17.67 -19.03 -12.11
CA PRO A 141 -17.47 -19.00 -10.67
C PRO A 141 -16.13 -18.35 -10.32
N ALA A 142 -16.02 -17.89 -9.08
CA ALA A 142 -14.75 -17.40 -8.57
C ALA A 142 -13.79 -18.57 -8.31
N ARG A 143 -12.55 -18.43 -8.76
CA ARG A 143 -11.43 -19.29 -8.41
C ARG A 143 -10.38 -18.45 -7.70
N ILE A 144 -9.94 -18.89 -6.54
CA ILE A 144 -8.98 -18.19 -5.68
C ILE A 144 -7.66 -18.98 -5.64
N GLU A 145 -6.54 -18.28 -5.67
CA GLU A 145 -5.22 -18.88 -5.45
C GLU A 145 -5.01 -19.11 -3.95
N PRO A 146 -4.40 -20.25 -3.54
CA PRO A 146 -4.15 -20.53 -2.13
C PRO A 146 -3.19 -19.51 -1.52
N MET A 147 -3.56 -18.95 -0.37
CA MET A 147 -2.69 -18.08 0.40
C MET A 147 -1.71 -18.90 1.25
N GLN A 148 -0.53 -18.34 1.51
CA GLN A 148 0.49 -18.96 2.34
C GLN A 148 0.53 -18.30 3.72
N SER A 149 0.67 -19.14 4.75
CA SER A 149 0.93 -18.70 6.13
C SER A 149 2.31 -18.04 6.23
N VAL A 150 2.41 -16.97 7.02
CA VAL A 150 3.65 -16.19 7.14
C VAL A 150 4.00 -15.88 8.60
N ARG A 151 5.29 -15.87 8.89
CA ARG A 151 5.88 -15.32 10.12
C ARG A 151 6.37 -13.91 9.84
N ILE A 152 6.00 -12.95 10.67
CA ILE A 152 6.28 -11.53 10.47
C ILE A 152 6.90 -10.92 11.71
N SER A 153 7.95 -10.12 11.53
CA SER A 153 8.62 -9.44 12.64
C SER A 153 7.76 -8.30 13.18
N ARG A 154 7.68 -8.17 14.51
CA ARG A 154 7.01 -7.06 15.19
C ARG A 154 7.54 -5.71 14.68
N GLY A 155 6.64 -4.76 14.47
CA GLY A 155 6.96 -3.42 13.96
C GLY A 155 7.10 -3.33 12.43
N SER A 156 7.22 -4.47 11.73
CA SER A 156 7.36 -4.49 10.28
C SER A 156 6.07 -4.09 9.54
N ARG A 157 6.21 -3.81 8.24
CA ARG A 157 5.10 -3.57 7.32
C ARG A 157 4.85 -4.82 6.48
N VAL A 158 3.65 -5.37 6.57
CA VAL A 158 3.28 -6.65 5.95
C VAL A 158 2.31 -6.42 4.81
N LYS A 159 2.41 -7.26 3.77
CA LYS A 159 1.48 -7.28 2.63
C LYS A 159 1.01 -8.72 2.43
N LEU A 160 -0.26 -8.97 2.72
CA LEU A 160 -0.94 -10.21 2.33
C LEU A 160 -1.56 -9.99 0.95
N GLU A 161 -1.34 -10.92 0.04
CA GLU A 161 -1.85 -10.86 -1.31
C GLU A 161 -2.83 -11.99 -1.55
N CYS A 162 -3.95 -11.65 -2.19
CA CYS A 162 -4.96 -12.59 -2.63
C CYS A 162 -5.21 -12.38 -4.11
N ARG A 163 -5.18 -13.47 -4.88
CA ARG A 163 -5.48 -13.46 -6.32
C ARG A 163 -6.70 -14.31 -6.59
N ALA A 164 -7.62 -13.76 -7.37
CA ALA A 164 -8.84 -14.44 -7.75
C ALA A 164 -9.25 -14.12 -9.18
N SER A 165 -9.83 -15.12 -9.84
CA SER A 165 -10.31 -15.03 -11.21
C SER A 165 -11.79 -15.38 -11.27
N ALA A 166 -12.56 -14.59 -12.02
CA ALA A 166 -13.97 -14.82 -12.33
C ALA A 166 -14.37 -13.98 -13.55
N ARG A 167 -15.55 -14.28 -14.10
CA ARG A 167 -16.22 -13.45 -15.11
C ARG A 167 -17.63 -13.11 -14.63
N PRO A 168 -18.01 -11.82 -14.56
CA PRO A 168 -17.13 -10.66 -14.47
C PRO A 168 -16.12 -10.77 -13.29
N PRO A 169 -15.08 -9.92 -13.22
CA PRO A 169 -14.03 -10.05 -12.21
C PRO A 169 -14.58 -9.99 -10.77
N PRO A 170 -14.07 -10.83 -9.85
CA PRO A 170 -14.72 -11.05 -8.57
C PRO A 170 -14.57 -9.85 -7.64
N ARG A 171 -15.48 -9.73 -6.67
CA ARG A 171 -15.31 -8.81 -5.55
C ARG A 171 -14.53 -9.52 -4.45
N ILE A 172 -13.41 -8.94 -4.03
CA ILE A 172 -12.51 -9.52 -3.04
C ILE A 172 -12.66 -8.76 -1.71
N SER A 173 -12.82 -9.50 -0.63
CA SER A 173 -12.96 -9.02 0.74
C SER A 173 -12.04 -9.78 1.69
N TRP A 174 -11.57 -9.10 2.73
CA TRP A 174 -10.64 -9.64 3.73
C TRP A 174 -11.33 -9.80 5.08
N TYR A 175 -11.04 -10.91 5.75
CA TYR A 175 -11.53 -11.24 7.08
C TYR A 175 -10.35 -11.61 7.98
N ARG A 176 -10.53 -11.37 9.26
CA ARG A 176 -9.60 -11.71 10.32
C ARG A 176 -10.39 -12.40 11.41
N ASP A 177 -10.05 -13.66 11.70
CA ASP A 177 -10.76 -14.49 12.69
C ASP A 177 -12.29 -14.47 12.47
N GLY A 178 -12.69 -14.59 11.20
CA GLY A 178 -14.09 -14.56 10.76
C GLY A 178 -14.74 -13.17 10.68
N ARG A 179 -14.09 -12.10 11.18
CA ARG A 179 -14.64 -10.73 11.16
C ARG A 179 -14.14 -9.92 9.96
N PRO A 180 -15.00 -9.15 9.25
CA PRO A 180 -14.58 -8.32 8.12
C PRO A 180 -13.54 -7.27 8.54
N VAL A 181 -12.38 -7.23 7.88
CA VAL A 181 -11.32 -6.25 8.17
C VAL A 181 -11.80 -4.80 8.04
N ALA A 182 -12.78 -4.56 7.16
CA ALA A 182 -13.40 -3.24 6.98
C ALA A 182 -14.13 -2.74 8.24
N GLU A 183 -14.69 -3.64 9.06
CA GLU A 183 -15.46 -3.29 10.27
C GLU A 183 -14.56 -3.09 11.50
N ILE A 184 -13.38 -3.70 11.52
CA ILE A 184 -12.43 -3.62 12.65
C ILE A 184 -11.79 -2.20 12.73
N ALA A 185 -11.96 -1.36 11.71
CA ALA A 185 -11.61 0.07 11.68
C ALA A 185 -10.18 0.42 12.17
N LEU A 186 -9.21 -0.47 11.96
CA LEU A 186 -7.82 -0.22 12.36
C LEU A 186 -7.13 0.68 11.33
N ARG A 187 -6.75 1.90 11.71
CA ARG A 187 -5.97 2.84 10.86
C ARG A 187 -4.69 2.23 10.26
N ARG A 188 -4.15 1.18 10.89
CA ARG A 188 -2.95 0.44 10.44
C ARG A 188 -3.22 -0.52 9.28
N PHE A 189 -4.47 -0.91 9.06
CA PHE A 189 -4.89 -1.87 8.05
C PHE A 189 -5.38 -1.11 6.82
N ARG A 190 -4.89 -1.49 5.64
CA ARG A 190 -5.31 -0.90 4.37
C ARG A 190 -5.50 -1.96 3.32
N VAL A 191 -6.73 -2.08 2.83
CA VAL A 191 -7.06 -2.95 1.68
C VAL A 191 -6.88 -2.18 0.38
N GLN A 192 -6.17 -2.77 -0.56
CA GLN A 192 -6.00 -2.26 -1.92
C GLN A 192 -6.57 -3.29 -2.88
N ASN A 193 -7.77 -3.03 -3.38
CA ASN A 193 -8.41 -3.88 -4.36
C ASN A 193 -7.92 -3.51 -5.77
N TYR A 194 -7.80 -4.53 -6.61
CA TYR A 194 -7.52 -4.49 -8.04
C TYR A 194 -8.45 -5.49 -8.76
N ARG A 195 -8.42 -5.51 -10.10
CA ARG A 195 -9.36 -6.30 -10.91
C ARG A 195 -9.40 -7.81 -10.59
N ARG A 196 -8.25 -8.43 -10.30
CA ARG A 196 -8.11 -9.88 -10.01
C ARG A 196 -7.20 -10.16 -8.81
N ARG A 197 -6.91 -9.12 -8.05
CA ARG A 197 -5.93 -9.13 -6.97
C ARG A 197 -6.40 -8.19 -5.88
N SER A 198 -6.19 -8.56 -4.63
CA SER A 198 -6.34 -7.67 -3.49
C SER A 198 -5.11 -7.77 -2.61
N ILE A 199 -4.71 -6.65 -2.02
CA ILE A 199 -3.57 -6.59 -1.10
C ILE A 199 -4.04 -6.00 0.21
N LEU A 200 -3.93 -6.76 1.29
CA LEU A 200 -4.09 -6.25 2.65
C LEU A 200 -2.71 -5.82 3.18
N VAL A 201 -2.58 -4.53 3.50
CA VAL A 201 -1.38 -3.96 4.09
C VAL A 201 -1.60 -3.75 5.58
N ILE A 202 -0.73 -4.33 6.40
CA ILE A 202 -0.70 -4.13 7.85
C ILE A 202 0.56 -3.31 8.16
N ARG A 203 0.38 -2.11 8.72
CA ARG A 203 1.48 -1.23 9.14
C ARG A 203 1.79 -1.46 10.62
N HIS A 204 3.07 -1.45 10.97
CA HIS A 204 3.54 -1.61 12.35
C HIS A 204 2.92 -2.84 13.02
N ALA A 205 3.26 -4.03 12.53
CA ALA A 205 2.68 -5.29 13.01
C ALA A 205 2.85 -5.45 14.53
N ARG A 206 1.77 -5.82 15.22
CA ARG A 206 1.72 -6.05 16.67
C ARG A 206 1.45 -7.51 16.99
N ARG A 207 1.74 -7.98 18.21
CA ARG A 207 1.49 -9.38 18.59
C ARG A 207 0.02 -9.74 18.40
N GLU A 208 -0.86 -8.81 18.74
CA GLU A 208 -2.31 -8.92 18.55
C GLU A 208 -2.74 -8.99 17.09
N ASP A 209 -1.88 -8.70 16.10
CA ASP A 209 -2.23 -8.88 14.68
C ASP A 209 -2.06 -10.35 14.23
N SER A 210 -1.55 -11.23 15.09
CA SER A 210 -1.48 -12.67 14.85
C SER A 210 -2.89 -13.25 14.84
N ALA A 211 -3.29 -13.83 13.71
CA ALA A 211 -4.66 -14.24 13.45
C ALA A 211 -4.73 -15.14 12.21
N THR A 212 -5.88 -15.77 12.01
CA THR A 212 -6.22 -16.42 10.74
C THR A 212 -6.84 -15.38 9.81
N TYR A 213 -6.13 -15.06 8.73
CA TYR A 213 -6.61 -14.13 7.71
C TYR A 213 -7.26 -14.90 6.58
N GLU A 214 -8.49 -14.53 6.23
CA GLU A 214 -9.20 -15.11 5.11
C GLU A 214 -9.39 -14.09 3.99
N CYS A 215 -9.16 -14.54 2.77
CA CYS A 215 -9.60 -13.83 1.59
C CYS A 215 -10.83 -14.52 1.00
N ARG A 216 -11.91 -13.76 0.79
CA ARG A 216 -13.14 -14.23 0.16
C ARG A 216 -13.34 -13.52 -1.18
N ALA A 217 -13.50 -14.29 -2.25
CA ALA A 217 -13.73 -13.81 -3.59
C ALA A 217 -15.14 -14.19 -4.06
N GLN A 218 -16.01 -13.18 -4.19
CA GLN A 218 -17.38 -13.34 -4.68
C GLN A 218 -17.43 -13.28 -6.21
N GLY A 219 -17.81 -14.40 -6.84
CA GLY A 219 -18.11 -14.50 -8.26
C GLY A 219 -19.55 -14.06 -8.59
N ALA A 220 -19.85 -13.97 -9.88
CA ALA A 220 -21.21 -13.69 -10.36
C ALA A 220 -22.15 -14.90 -10.21
N VAL A 221 -21.58 -16.09 -10.27
CA VAL A 221 -22.24 -17.39 -10.14
C VAL A 221 -21.45 -18.26 -9.19
N GLY A 222 -22.11 -19.27 -8.61
CA GLY A 222 -21.51 -20.17 -7.64
C GLY A 222 -21.24 -19.53 -6.27
N PRO A 223 -20.82 -20.35 -5.29
CA PRO A 223 -20.44 -19.87 -3.97
C PRO A 223 -19.17 -19.01 -4.02
N PRO A 224 -18.97 -18.11 -3.04
CA PRO A 224 -17.70 -17.39 -2.91
C PRO A 224 -16.54 -18.36 -2.68
N ALA A 225 -15.43 -18.14 -3.38
CA ALA A 225 -14.20 -18.89 -3.16
C ALA A 225 -13.44 -18.29 -1.97
N VAL A 226 -12.92 -19.15 -1.09
CA VAL A 226 -12.27 -18.74 0.16
C VAL A 226 -10.90 -19.39 0.26
N THR A 227 -9.92 -18.64 0.76
CA THR A 227 -8.61 -19.15 1.16
C THR A 227 -8.20 -18.48 2.46
N SER A 228 -7.44 -19.18 3.29
CA SER A 228 -6.98 -18.71 4.59
C SER A 228 -5.47 -18.83 4.72
N ALA A 229 -4.87 -17.97 5.52
CA ALA A 229 -3.47 -18.04 5.92
C ALA A 229 -3.30 -17.66 7.38
N ASN A 230 -2.47 -18.41 8.09
CA ASN A 230 -2.09 -18.08 9.45
C ASN A 230 -0.96 -17.06 9.43
N VAL A 231 -1.16 -15.96 10.13
CA VAL A 231 -0.17 -14.91 10.26
C VAL A 231 0.26 -14.86 11.71
N SER A 232 1.57 -14.99 11.94
CA SER A 232 2.13 -14.96 13.30
C SER A 232 3.17 -13.85 13.43
N VAL A 233 2.96 -12.96 14.41
CA VAL A 233 3.84 -11.83 14.68
C VAL A 233 4.81 -12.21 15.78
N VAL A 234 6.07 -12.41 15.40
CA VAL A 234 7.16 -12.77 16.32
C VAL A 234 7.96 -11.52 16.71
N ALA A 235 8.63 -11.57 17.85
CA ALA A 235 9.62 -10.54 18.18
C ALA A 235 10.67 -10.46 17.04
N PRO A 236 11.27 -9.29 16.78
CA PRO A 236 12.42 -9.24 15.90
C PRO A 236 13.42 -10.26 16.44
N VAL A 237 13.94 -11.11 15.55
CA VAL A 237 15.10 -11.92 15.91
C VAL A 237 16.14 -10.90 16.36
N ALA A 238 16.55 -10.97 17.63
CA ALA A 238 17.75 -10.29 18.06
C ALA A 238 18.87 -10.97 17.28
N THR A 239 19.19 -10.46 16.10
CA THR A 239 20.54 -10.64 15.58
C THR A 239 21.41 -10.13 16.72
N ALA A 240 22.11 -11.05 17.39
CA ALA A 240 23.22 -10.66 18.25
C ALA A 240 24.00 -9.60 17.47
N PRO A 241 24.41 -8.49 18.12
CA PRO A 241 25.25 -7.50 17.45
C PRO A 241 26.36 -8.28 16.75
N ASP A 242 26.49 -8.05 15.45
CA ASP A 242 27.45 -8.78 14.64
C ASP A 242 28.79 -8.70 15.35
N THR A 243 29.36 -9.85 15.72
CA THR A 243 30.62 -9.89 16.46
C THR A 243 31.77 -9.33 15.62
N SER A 244 31.53 -9.04 14.34
CA SER A 244 32.39 -8.22 13.47
C SER A 244 32.52 -6.75 13.92
N ILE A 245 31.64 -6.25 14.81
CA ILE A 245 31.76 -4.94 15.47
C ILE A 245 32.57 -5.04 16.77
N LEU A 246 32.79 -6.24 17.31
CA LEU A 246 33.79 -6.44 18.37
C LEU A 246 35.15 -6.46 17.67
N GLY A 247 35.82 -5.31 17.58
CA GLY A 247 37.09 -5.18 16.87
C GLY A 247 38.09 -6.30 17.21
N ALA A 248 38.83 -6.76 16.20
CA ALA A 248 39.82 -7.82 16.36
C ALA A 248 41.06 -7.29 17.10
N PRO A 249 41.91 -8.15 17.68
CA PRO A 249 43.22 -7.72 18.16
C PRO A 249 44.02 -7.05 17.04
N CYS A 250 44.66 -5.93 17.33
CA CYS A 250 45.42 -5.17 16.33
C CYS A 250 46.59 -6.00 15.74
N PRO A 251 46.82 -5.98 14.41
CA PRO A 251 47.82 -6.82 13.73
C PRO A 251 49.28 -6.33 13.87
N MET A 252 49.63 -5.65 14.97
CA MET A 252 50.95 -5.05 15.17
C MET A 252 51.90 -6.01 15.92
N PRO A 253 53.22 -6.01 15.59
CA PRO A 253 54.21 -6.88 16.23
C PRO A 253 54.45 -6.59 17.72
N ASP A 254 54.01 -5.43 18.23
CA ASP A 254 53.93 -5.13 19.66
C ASP A 254 52.60 -4.40 20.01
N PRO A 255 51.58 -5.14 20.48
CA PRO A 255 50.25 -4.61 20.82
C PRO A 255 50.24 -3.56 21.94
N ALA A 256 51.27 -3.51 22.77
CA ALA A 256 51.32 -2.65 23.97
C ALA A 256 51.69 -1.18 23.67
N SER A 257 52.08 -0.87 22.43
CA SER A 257 52.58 0.47 22.07
C SER A 257 51.48 1.45 21.65
N TYR A 258 50.36 0.97 21.09
CA TYR A 258 49.31 1.85 20.57
C TYR A 258 48.41 2.37 21.70
N CYS A 259 47.87 1.49 22.54
CA CYS A 259 47.06 1.88 23.70
C CYS A 259 47.94 1.99 24.94
N LEU A 260 47.93 3.16 25.58
CA LEU A 260 48.71 3.44 26.78
C LEU A 260 48.00 2.92 28.04
N ASN A 261 48.73 2.88 29.16
CA ASN A 261 48.19 2.61 30.50
C ASN A 261 47.39 1.28 30.61
N GLY A 262 47.76 0.25 29.83
CA GLY A 262 47.10 -1.05 29.86
C GLY A 262 45.80 -1.12 29.04
N GLY A 263 45.57 -0.18 28.12
CA GLY A 263 44.46 -0.23 27.17
C GLY A 263 44.55 -1.42 26.22
N THR A 264 43.39 -1.95 25.81
CA THR A 264 43.30 -3.03 24.83
C THR A 264 43.07 -2.44 23.43
N CYS A 265 43.95 -2.76 22.48
CA CYS A 265 43.83 -2.32 21.09
C CYS A 265 42.83 -3.18 20.32
N LEU A 266 41.90 -2.52 19.63
CA LEU A 266 40.89 -3.13 18.77
C LEU A 266 41.04 -2.58 17.34
N PHE A 267 41.00 -3.46 16.35
CA PHE A 267 41.07 -3.13 14.93
C PHE A 267 39.73 -3.44 14.24
N PHE A 268 39.20 -2.46 13.52
CA PHE A 268 37.94 -2.57 12.80
C PHE A 268 38.23 -2.74 11.32
N GLU A 269 38.29 -4.00 10.86
CA GLU A 269 38.67 -4.35 9.48
C GLU A 269 37.82 -3.64 8.41
N LEU A 270 36.53 -3.40 8.67
CA LEU A 270 35.61 -2.75 7.74
C LEU A 270 35.95 -1.28 7.45
N VAL A 271 36.52 -0.58 8.42
CA VAL A 271 36.90 0.84 8.30
C VAL A 271 38.40 1.06 8.32
N GLN A 272 39.18 -0.01 8.53
CA GLN A 272 40.65 0.04 8.67
C GLN A 272 41.11 1.00 9.78
N GLU A 273 40.32 1.12 10.85
CA GLU A 273 40.62 1.99 11.99
C GLU A 273 41.01 1.18 13.24
N GLN A 274 41.90 1.76 14.04
CA GLN A 274 42.30 1.24 15.35
C GLN A 274 41.65 2.08 16.45
N ALA A 275 41.20 1.44 17.53
CA ALA A 275 40.67 2.13 18.70
C ALA A 275 41.11 1.44 19.99
N CYS A 276 41.17 2.21 21.08
CA CYS A 276 41.56 1.69 22.39
C CYS A 276 40.38 1.54 23.32
N LYS A 277 40.28 0.38 23.99
CA LYS A 277 39.42 0.19 25.15
C LYS A 277 40.24 0.47 26.41
N CYS A 278 39.93 1.57 27.08
CA CYS A 278 40.66 2.00 28.27
C CYS A 278 40.26 1.23 29.53
N PRO A 279 41.21 0.93 30.43
CA PRO A 279 40.91 0.40 31.75
C PRO A 279 40.27 1.49 32.62
N GLU A 280 39.67 1.08 33.72
CA GLU A 280 39.03 2.01 34.66
C GLU A 280 40.01 3.08 35.14
N GLY A 281 39.56 4.33 35.16
CA GLY A 281 40.37 5.48 35.58
C GLY A 281 41.22 6.10 34.48
N PHE A 282 41.11 5.64 33.23
CA PHE A 282 41.78 6.25 32.07
C PHE A 282 40.78 6.55 30.94
N ASN A 283 41.01 7.64 30.21
CA ASN A 283 40.25 8.05 29.02
C ASN A 283 41.18 8.67 27.96
N GLY A 284 40.62 9.11 26.82
CA GLY A 284 41.38 9.56 25.66
C GLY A 284 41.37 8.55 24.50
N GLN A 285 41.88 8.94 23.33
CA GLN A 285 41.84 8.09 22.13
C GLN A 285 42.78 6.88 22.24
N ARG A 286 43.83 7.02 23.05
CA ARG A 286 44.87 6.03 23.32
C ARG A 286 45.00 5.72 24.81
N CYS A 287 44.03 6.10 25.64
CA CYS A 287 44.06 5.95 27.10
C CYS A 287 45.18 6.76 27.79
N GLU A 288 45.53 7.89 27.21
CA GLU A 288 46.60 8.80 27.64
C GLU A 288 46.24 9.62 28.88
N ASN A 289 44.95 9.85 29.14
CA ASN A 289 44.50 10.75 30.20
C ASN A 289 43.99 9.97 31.41
N LYS A 290 44.36 10.40 32.62
CA LYS A 290 43.80 9.86 33.86
C LYS A 290 42.46 10.54 34.16
N ASP A 291 41.42 9.75 34.36
CA ASP A 291 40.08 10.25 34.65
C ASP A 291 39.94 10.64 36.12
N VAL A 292 40.09 11.94 36.40
CA VAL A 292 40.07 12.51 37.76
C VAL A 292 38.63 12.68 38.29
N SER A 293 37.60 12.35 37.50
CA SER A 293 36.20 12.54 37.89
C SER A 293 35.65 11.47 38.83
N ASN A 294 36.34 10.33 38.98
CA ASN A 294 35.87 9.22 39.80
C ASN A 294 36.55 9.24 41.19
N ARG A 295 35.79 9.69 42.21
CA ARG A 295 36.20 9.79 43.64
C ARG A 295 36.66 8.47 44.28
N SER A 296 36.51 7.34 43.60
CA SER A 296 36.97 6.02 44.07
C SER A 296 38.46 5.74 43.78
N SER A 297 39.14 6.59 43.02
CA SER A 297 40.57 6.42 42.66
C SER A 297 41.55 6.93 43.74
N MET A 298 41.05 7.47 44.85
CA MET A 298 41.89 8.10 45.89
C MET A 298 42.57 7.09 46.84
N TYR A 299 42.25 5.79 46.75
CA TYR A 299 42.70 4.78 47.73
C TYR A 299 43.44 3.56 47.18
N HIS A 300 43.88 3.57 45.92
CA HIS A 300 44.78 2.53 45.43
C HIS A 300 46.15 3.11 45.10
N SER A 301 47.01 3.12 46.13
CA SER A 301 48.45 3.26 45.99
C SER A 301 48.99 2.04 45.25
N TYR A 302 49.26 2.17 43.96
CA TYR A 302 50.10 1.22 43.24
C TYR A 302 51.48 1.85 43.07
N THR A 303 52.47 1.16 43.63
CA THR A 303 53.90 1.41 43.52
C THR A 303 54.33 1.60 42.07
N CYS A 304 54.94 2.75 41.76
CA CYS A 304 55.62 2.99 40.49
C CYS A 304 56.70 1.93 40.26
N LYS A 305 56.62 1.17 39.16
CA LYS A 305 57.79 0.50 38.61
C LYS A 305 58.52 1.49 37.71
N LEU A 306 59.79 1.72 38.03
CA LEU A 306 60.74 2.48 37.24
C LEU A 306 60.86 1.88 35.83
N GLY A 307 60.33 2.60 34.84
CA GLY A 307 60.68 2.44 33.44
C GLY A 307 61.53 3.63 33.03
N LEU A 308 62.74 3.35 32.54
CA LEU A 308 63.74 4.31 32.09
C LEU A 308 63.20 5.13 30.90
N SER A 309 62.65 6.31 31.16
CA SER A 309 62.66 7.45 30.26
C SER A 309 62.15 8.68 31.01
N THR A 310 63.04 9.66 31.14
CA THR A 310 62.83 10.94 31.80
C THR A 310 61.82 11.80 31.05
N SER A 311 60.60 11.91 31.56
CA SER A 311 59.79 13.13 31.51
C SER A 311 58.62 12.99 32.48
N TYR A 312 58.67 13.77 33.56
CA TYR A 312 57.63 13.83 34.59
C TYR A 312 56.57 14.84 34.16
N TYR A 313 55.30 14.46 34.15
CA TYR A 313 54.19 15.32 34.58
C TYR A 313 53.08 14.43 35.15
N CYS A 314 52.55 14.84 36.30
CA CYS A 314 51.57 14.14 37.13
C CYS A 314 50.20 13.96 36.44
#